data_AF-A0A3M2S9V9-F1
#
_entry.id   AF-A0A3M2S9V9-F1
#
_cell.length_a   1.000
_cell.length_b   1.000
_cell.length_c   1.000
_cell.angle_alpha   90.00
_cell.angle_beta   90.00
_cell.angle_gamma   90.00
#
_symmetry.space_group_name_H-M   'P 1'
#
loop_
_entity.id
_entity.type
_entity.pdbx_description
1 polymer ?
#
loop_
_entity_poly.entity_id
_entity_poly.type
_entity_poly.pdbx_seq_one_letter_code
_entity_poly.pdbx_strand_id
1 'polypeptide(L)'
;MASLPSQHPTLSLHLSDVTLTPLITSASSQSHLESLTALTSSALSSQTAAQRLGLGRPQRLMVEYPERGPVVLHSYLDPRDTAEPSAAGNNNAAAVAASSRPGSAPGSSHGPDSRSEPPPAKDDPRSEDAAPLLVGVVVAGSADEAREARRASARLERVGREFQKEWVAESQDRAHEDGPE
;
A
#
# COMPACT_ATOMS: atom_id res chain seq x y z
N MET A 1 -15.13 9.90 -18.29
CA MET A 1 -15.47 8.79 -17.37
C MET A 1 -16.94 8.69 -16.98
N ALA A 2 -17.80 9.70 -17.26
CA ALA A 2 -19.21 9.69 -16.84
C ALA A 2 -20.12 8.62 -17.49
N SER A 3 -19.65 7.92 -18.53
CA SER A 3 -20.43 6.94 -19.30
C SER A 3 -20.09 5.47 -19.02
N LEU A 4 -19.10 5.17 -18.17
CA LEU A 4 -18.71 3.79 -17.84
C LEU A 4 -19.89 2.91 -17.37
N PRO A 5 -20.78 3.38 -16.47
CA PRO A 5 -21.94 2.58 -16.04
C PRO A 5 -22.94 2.30 -17.17
N SER A 6 -23.03 3.18 -18.17
CA SER A 6 -23.93 2.99 -19.31
C SER A 6 -23.40 1.99 -20.35
N GLN A 7 -22.09 1.80 -20.40
CA GLN A 7 -21.44 0.85 -21.32
C GLN A 7 -21.19 -0.51 -20.66
N HIS A 8 -21.02 -0.53 -19.33
CA HIS A 8 -20.78 -1.74 -18.55
C HIS A 8 -21.76 -1.80 -17.37
N PRO A 9 -22.93 -2.46 -17.51
CA PRO A 9 -23.94 -2.52 -16.45
C PRO A 9 -23.49 -3.31 -15.22
N THR A 10 -22.39 -4.05 -15.32
CA THR A 10 -21.73 -4.74 -14.21
C THR A 10 -20.71 -3.88 -13.48
N LEU A 11 -20.47 -2.63 -13.92
CA LEU A 11 -19.54 -1.70 -13.30
C LEU A 11 -20.30 -0.52 -12.71
N SER A 12 -20.10 -0.29 -11.43
CA SER A 12 -20.57 0.87 -10.69
C SER A 12 -19.39 1.79 -10.38
N LEU A 13 -19.65 3.10 -10.30
CA LEU A 13 -18.64 4.10 -9.95
C LEU A 13 -18.92 4.59 -8.52
N HIS A 14 -17.91 4.61 -7.66
CA HIS A 14 -18.06 5.08 -6.30
C HIS A 14 -16.90 5.97 -5.86
N LEU A 15 -17.22 7.13 -5.29
CA LEU A 15 -16.27 8.10 -4.75
C LEU A 15 -16.00 7.74 -3.28
N SER A 16 -14.80 7.29 -2.95
CA SER A 16 -14.51 6.73 -1.61
C SER A 16 -13.32 7.36 -0.89
N ASP A 17 -12.50 8.15 -1.58
CA ASP A 17 -11.34 8.80 -0.96
C ASP A 17 -11.59 10.29 -0.70
N VAL A 18 -10.86 10.85 0.28
CA VAL A 18 -10.79 12.29 0.57
C VAL A 18 -10.30 13.11 -0.63
N THR A 19 -9.62 12.46 -1.58
CA THR A 19 -9.21 13.06 -2.86
C THR A 19 -10.29 13.02 -3.94
N LEU A 20 -11.48 12.48 -3.64
CA LEU A 20 -12.59 12.26 -4.59
C LEU A 20 -12.20 11.41 -5.81
N THR A 21 -11.18 10.55 -5.69
CA THR A 21 -10.85 9.61 -6.76
C THR A 21 -11.97 8.58 -6.92
N PRO A 22 -12.58 8.45 -8.12
CA PRO A 22 -13.64 7.48 -8.35
C PRO A 22 -13.04 6.06 -8.44
N LEU A 23 -13.48 5.18 -7.55
CA LEU A 23 -13.22 3.75 -7.67
C LEU A 23 -14.29 3.11 -8.56
N ILE A 24 -13.83 2.36 -9.56
CA ILE A 24 -14.68 1.49 -10.37
C ILE A 24 -14.83 0.17 -9.62
N THR A 25 -16.06 -0.27 -9.41
CA THR A 25 -16.38 -1.50 -8.68
C THR A 25 -17.32 -2.38 -9.51
N SER A 26 -17.21 -3.70 -9.36
CA SER A 26 -18.08 -4.67 -10.03
C SER A 26 -19.37 -4.99 -9.26
N ALA A 27 -19.75 -4.13 -8.31
CA ALA A 27 -20.97 -4.31 -7.52
C ALA A 27 -22.21 -4.36 -8.44
N SER A 28 -22.96 -5.45 -8.32
CA SER A 28 -24.19 -5.71 -9.09
C SER A 28 -25.48 -5.26 -8.38
N SER A 29 -25.39 -4.77 -7.15
CA SER A 29 -26.51 -4.25 -6.37
C SER A 29 -26.08 -3.08 -5.47
N GLN A 30 -27.04 -2.24 -5.09
CA GLN A 30 -26.79 -1.10 -4.20
C GLN A 30 -26.27 -1.52 -2.82
N SER A 31 -26.82 -2.59 -2.24
CA SER A 31 -26.36 -3.10 -0.94
C SER A 31 -24.93 -3.66 -1.00
N HIS A 32 -24.56 -4.28 -2.12
CA HIS A 32 -23.20 -4.78 -2.34
C HIS A 32 -22.22 -3.61 -2.51
N LEU A 33 -22.62 -2.56 -3.25
CA LEU A 33 -21.85 -1.32 -3.37
C LEU A 33 -21.56 -0.72 -2.00
N GLU A 34 -22.59 -0.51 -1.18
CA GLU A 34 -22.47 0.07 0.16
C GLU A 34 -21.55 -0.75 1.07
N SER A 35 -21.62 -2.07 0.98
CA SER A 35 -20.77 -2.98 1.77
C SER A 35 -19.30 -2.88 1.36
N LEU A 36 -19.02 -2.88 0.04
CA LEU A 36 -17.65 -2.73 -0.48
C LEU A 36 -17.07 -1.35 -0.16
N THR A 37 -17.89 -0.30 -0.25
CA THR A 37 -17.52 1.04 0.19
C THR A 37 -17.11 1.04 1.65
N ALA A 38 -17.98 0.55 2.54
CA ALA A 38 -17.72 0.55 3.97
C ALA A 38 -16.43 -0.23 4.33
N LEU A 39 -16.22 -1.39 3.71
CA LEU A 39 -15.00 -2.18 3.88
C LEU A 39 -13.76 -1.44 3.39
N THR A 40 -13.81 -0.82 2.21
CA THR A 40 -12.67 -0.09 1.63
C THR A 40 -12.34 1.15 2.46
N SER A 41 -13.34 1.95 2.83
CA SER A 41 -13.14 3.13 3.70
C SER A 41 -12.59 2.73 5.07
N SER A 42 -13.04 1.60 5.63
CA SER A 42 -12.51 1.05 6.87
C SER A 42 -11.04 0.65 6.72
N ALA A 43 -10.67 -0.01 5.63
CA ALA A 43 -9.29 -0.40 5.35
C ALA A 43 -8.38 0.84 5.23
N LEU A 44 -8.75 1.86 4.47
CA LEU A 44 -7.96 3.09 4.31
C LEU A 44 -7.84 3.89 5.63
N SER A 45 -8.95 4.00 6.36
CA SER A 45 -8.96 4.67 7.67
C SER A 45 -8.07 3.94 8.68
N SER A 46 -8.10 2.60 8.69
CA SER A 46 -7.29 1.80 9.60
C SER A 46 -5.80 1.91 9.29
N GLN A 47 -5.41 1.95 8.01
CA GLN A 47 -4.02 2.19 7.60
C GLN A 47 -3.54 3.57 8.04
N THR A 48 -4.35 4.61 7.80
CA THR A 48 -4.05 5.98 8.20
C THR A 48 -3.93 6.10 9.73
N ALA A 49 -4.83 5.45 10.47
CA ALA A 49 -4.80 5.42 11.93
C ALA A 49 -3.52 4.73 12.44
N ALA A 50 -3.14 3.57 11.89
CA ALA A 50 -1.91 2.88 12.26
C ALA A 50 -0.66 3.76 12.07
N GLN A 51 -0.59 4.50 10.97
CA GLN A 51 0.49 5.45 10.71
C GLN A 51 0.51 6.59 11.74
N ARG A 52 -0.66 7.18 12.04
CA ARG A 52 -0.78 8.27 13.03
C ARG A 52 -0.43 7.84 14.45
N LEU A 53 -0.71 6.58 14.79
CA LEU A 53 -0.37 5.99 16.09
C LEU A 53 1.09 5.54 16.19
N GLY A 54 1.89 5.71 15.13
CA GLY A 54 3.29 5.29 15.13
C GLY A 54 3.49 3.77 15.06
N LEU A 55 2.46 3.02 14.66
CA LEU A 55 2.52 1.56 14.49
C LEU A 55 3.18 1.14 13.17
N GLY A 56 3.59 2.11 12.34
CA GLY A 56 4.23 1.88 11.05
C GLY A 56 3.23 1.66 9.90
N ARG A 57 3.69 0.98 8.85
CA ARG A 57 2.86 0.59 7.69
C ARG A 57 2.43 -0.86 7.87
N PRO A 58 1.14 -1.12 8.21
CA PRO A 58 0.69 -2.49 8.39
C PRO A 58 0.69 -3.23 7.04
N GLN A 59 1.24 -4.43 7.01
CA GLN A 59 1.09 -5.33 5.85
C GLN A 59 -0.29 -6.00 5.84
N ARG A 60 -0.78 -6.37 7.02
CA ARG A 60 -2.11 -6.95 7.22
C ARG A 60 -2.75 -6.44 8.50
N LEU A 61 -4.07 -6.30 8.45
CA LEU A 61 -4.91 -6.03 9.61
C LEU A 61 -6.04 -7.07 9.62
N MET A 62 -6.21 -7.74 10.75
CA MET A 62 -7.27 -8.72 10.95
C MET A 62 -8.23 -8.19 12.02
N VAL A 63 -9.52 -8.13 11.68
CA VAL A 63 -10.61 -7.76 12.58
C VAL A 63 -11.40 -9.01 12.88
N GLU A 64 -11.45 -9.39 14.15
CA GLU A 64 -12.27 -10.50 14.64
C GLU A 64 -13.46 -9.95 15.41
N TYR A 65 -14.66 -10.39 15.04
CA TYR A 65 -15.88 -10.03 15.76
C TYR A 65 -16.13 -11.01 16.92
N PRO A 66 -16.78 -10.57 18.01
CA PRO A 66 -17.11 -11.42 19.17
C PRO A 66 -17.91 -12.68 18.80
N GLU A 67 -18.01 -13.63 19.73
CA GLU A 67 -18.86 -14.83 19.59
C GLU A 67 -18.56 -15.71 18.38
N ARG A 68 -17.27 -15.82 18.00
CA ARG A 68 -16.84 -16.50 16.76
C ARG A 68 -17.49 -15.92 15.50
N GLY A 69 -17.81 -14.64 15.54
CA GLY A 69 -18.39 -13.91 14.42
C GLY A 69 -17.45 -13.78 13.21
N PRO A 70 -17.84 -12.93 12.25
CA PRO A 70 -17.07 -12.73 11.03
C PRO A 70 -15.61 -12.33 11.29
N VAL A 71 -14.75 -12.62 10.32
CA VAL A 71 -13.36 -12.17 10.33
C VAL A 71 -13.07 -11.40 9.06
N VAL A 72 -12.55 -10.18 9.19
CA VAL A 72 -12.17 -9.33 8.06
C VAL A 72 -10.66 -9.20 8.02
N LEU A 73 -10.06 -9.46 6.86
CA LEU A 73 -8.64 -9.32 6.60
C LEU A 73 -8.43 -8.22 5.56
N HIS A 74 -7.76 -7.15 5.96
CA HIS A 74 -7.22 -6.14 5.07
C HIS A 74 -5.74 -6.44 4.83
N SER A 75 -5.33 -6.53 3.58
CA SER A 75 -3.94 -6.71 3.16
C SER A 75 -3.51 -5.47 2.37
N TYR A 76 -2.41 -4.84 2.75
CA TYR A 76 -1.90 -3.64 2.09
C TYR A 76 -0.62 -4.02 1.36
N LEU A 77 -0.63 -3.81 0.04
CA LEU A 77 0.49 -4.16 -0.84
C LEU A 77 1.12 -2.87 -1.33
N ASP A 78 2.19 -2.46 -0.66
CA ASP A 78 2.99 -1.31 -1.07
C ASP A 78 3.99 -1.80 -2.15
N PRO A 79 4.06 -1.16 -3.33
CA PRO A 79 5.07 -1.51 -4.35
C PRO A 79 6.50 -1.33 -3.83
N ARG A 80 6.73 -0.53 -2.78
CA ARG A 80 8.05 -0.43 -2.15
C ARG A 80 8.51 -1.74 -1.53
N ASP A 81 7.58 -2.60 -1.14
CA ASP A 81 7.91 -3.93 -0.60
C ASP A 81 8.39 -4.90 -1.70
N THR A 82 8.16 -4.60 -2.99
CA THR A 82 8.58 -5.46 -4.10
C THR A 82 9.95 -5.08 -4.67
N ALA A 83 10.43 -3.86 -4.40
CA ALA A 83 11.71 -3.33 -4.88
C ALA A 83 12.94 -3.89 -4.14
N GLU A 84 12.77 -4.61 -3.03
CA GLU A 84 13.86 -5.13 -2.21
C GLU A 84 13.87 -6.67 -2.13
N PRO A 85 14.84 -7.32 -2.77
CA PRO A 85 15.44 -8.53 -2.25
C PRO A 85 16.93 -8.30 -1.99
N SER A 86 17.29 -7.32 -1.14
CA SER A 86 18.67 -7.19 -0.66
C SER A 86 18.74 -7.15 0.87
N ALA A 87 18.96 -8.32 1.45
CA ALA A 87 19.63 -8.52 2.73
C ALA A 87 19.13 -7.71 3.96
N ALA A 88 17.97 -8.06 4.52
CA ALA A 88 17.75 -7.94 5.97
C ALA A 88 16.57 -8.79 6.44
N GLY A 89 16.84 -10.09 6.63
CA GLY A 89 16.22 -10.73 7.79
C GLY A 89 16.77 -10.02 9.01
N ASN A 90 15.93 -9.31 9.76
CA ASN A 90 16.05 -9.16 11.21
C ASN A 90 14.80 -8.48 11.77
N ASN A 91 14.05 -9.30 12.50
CA ASN A 91 13.20 -8.83 13.58
C ASN A 91 14.06 -7.94 14.50
N ASN A 92 13.65 -6.70 14.72
CA ASN A 92 13.79 -6.09 16.04
C ASN A 92 12.90 -4.86 16.19
N ALA A 93 11.88 -5.04 17.01
CA ALA A 93 11.38 -4.00 17.89
C ALA A 93 12.52 -3.47 18.78
N ALA A 94 12.33 -2.25 19.28
CA ALA A 94 13.14 -1.53 20.28
C ALA A 94 14.28 -0.65 19.75
N ALA A 95 13.97 0.64 19.58
CA ALA A 95 14.85 1.73 20.04
C ALA A 95 14.05 3.04 20.19
N VAL A 96 13.14 3.08 21.16
CA VAL A 96 12.81 4.32 21.87
C VAL A 96 13.80 4.45 23.02
N ALA A 97 14.73 5.40 22.96
CA ALA A 97 15.18 6.19 24.10
C ALA A 97 16.32 7.18 23.75
N ALA A 98 16.12 8.40 24.26
CA ALA A 98 17.13 9.36 24.72
C ALA A 98 17.79 10.32 23.71
N SER A 99 17.09 11.44 23.49
CA SER A 99 17.69 12.77 23.34
C SER A 99 18.48 13.17 24.60
N SER A 100 19.74 13.60 24.45
CA SER A 100 20.40 14.66 25.24
C SER A 100 21.75 15.06 24.61
N ARG A 101 21.88 16.35 24.27
CA ARG A 101 23.06 17.11 23.79
C ARG A 101 23.82 17.72 25.00
N PRO A 102 24.90 18.55 24.88
CA PRO A 102 25.95 18.75 23.84
C PRO A 102 27.40 18.94 24.42
N GLY A 103 28.43 19.10 23.55
CA GLY A 103 29.59 19.96 23.89
C GLY A 103 31.00 19.58 23.37
N SER A 104 31.61 20.51 22.63
CA SER A 104 33.07 20.75 22.38
C SER A 104 33.61 20.46 20.95
N ALA A 105 34.13 21.52 20.33
CA ALA A 105 34.86 21.60 19.05
C ALA A 105 36.26 22.23 19.31
N PRO A 106 37.13 22.59 18.32
CA PRO A 106 37.25 22.22 16.90
C PRO A 106 38.69 21.77 16.50
N GLY A 107 38.87 21.20 15.30
CA GLY A 107 40.18 20.88 14.73
C GLY A 107 40.15 20.84 13.19
N SER A 108 40.97 21.70 12.58
CA SER A 108 41.11 22.06 11.16
C SER A 108 41.59 20.93 10.23
N SER A 109 41.06 20.84 9.00
CA SER A 109 41.84 21.05 7.75
C SER A 109 41.01 20.85 6.47
N HIS A 110 41.17 21.80 5.56
CA HIS A 110 40.65 21.90 4.19
C HIS A 110 40.98 20.72 3.26
N GLY A 111 40.01 20.35 2.41
CA GLY A 111 40.19 19.63 1.16
C GLY A 111 38.90 19.73 0.31
N PRO A 112 38.93 20.27 -0.93
CA PRO A 112 37.76 20.35 -1.79
C PRO A 112 37.58 19.06 -2.61
N ASP A 113 36.38 18.88 -3.17
CA ASP A 113 35.96 17.81 -4.07
C ASP A 113 35.82 16.40 -3.46
N SER A 114 34.71 15.66 -3.56
CA SER A 114 33.58 15.75 -4.47
C SER A 114 32.30 15.46 -3.68
N ARG A 115 31.29 16.32 -3.80
CA ARG A 115 29.91 15.93 -3.46
C ARG A 115 29.50 14.89 -4.50
N SER A 116 29.64 13.63 -4.16
CA SER A 116 28.74 12.61 -4.69
C SER A 116 27.36 12.94 -4.13
N GLU A 117 26.68 13.84 -4.83
CA GLU A 117 25.24 13.97 -4.73
C GLU A 117 24.69 12.54 -4.90
N PRO A 118 23.98 11.98 -3.90
CA PRO A 118 23.33 10.70 -4.10
C PRO A 118 22.43 10.87 -5.34
N PRO A 119 22.42 9.91 -6.28
CA PRO A 119 21.61 10.02 -7.48
C PRO A 119 20.18 10.38 -7.07
N PRO A 120 19.48 11.25 -7.82
CA PRO A 120 18.11 11.61 -7.49
C PRO A 120 17.34 10.30 -7.31
N ALA A 121 16.73 10.14 -6.13
CA ALA A 121 15.87 9.01 -5.87
C ALA A 121 14.84 8.96 -7.00
N LYS A 122 14.97 7.99 -7.91
CA LYS A 122 13.98 7.72 -8.96
C LYS A 122 12.65 7.24 -8.37
N ASP A 123 12.59 7.08 -7.05
CA ASP A 123 11.41 6.72 -6.28
C ASP A 123 10.78 7.95 -5.63
N ASP A 124 10.41 8.98 -6.41
CA ASP A 124 9.37 9.90 -5.90
C ASP A 124 8.05 9.10 -5.89
N PRO A 125 7.48 8.78 -4.71
CA PRO A 125 6.20 8.06 -4.65
C PRO A 125 5.02 8.89 -5.17
N ARG A 126 5.28 10.10 -5.69
CA ARG A 126 4.32 10.98 -6.35
C ARG A 126 4.49 11.02 -7.88
N SER A 127 5.46 10.31 -8.44
CA SER A 127 5.53 10.13 -9.90
C SER A 127 4.23 9.48 -10.35
N GLU A 128 3.59 10.05 -11.38
CA GLU A 128 2.31 9.56 -11.90
C GLU A 128 2.38 8.11 -12.41
N ASP A 129 3.59 7.65 -12.78
CA ASP A 129 3.86 6.30 -13.26
C ASP A 129 4.22 5.28 -12.15
N ALA A 130 4.27 5.69 -10.88
CA ALA A 130 4.54 4.78 -9.76
C ALA A 130 3.37 3.79 -9.59
N ALA A 131 3.69 2.50 -9.40
CA ALA A 131 2.66 1.50 -9.13
C ALA A 131 1.80 1.92 -7.91
N PRO A 132 0.47 1.75 -7.97
CA PRO A 132 -0.38 2.16 -6.86
C PRO A 132 -0.27 1.19 -5.68
N LEU A 133 -0.52 1.71 -4.47
CA LEU A 133 -0.83 0.88 -3.30
C LEU A 133 -2.08 0.05 -3.59
N LEU A 134 -2.00 -1.27 -3.44
CA LEU A 134 -3.17 -2.14 -3.56
C LEU A 134 -3.68 -2.56 -2.19
N VAL A 135 -5.01 -2.66 -2.05
CA VAL A 135 -5.67 -3.15 -0.83
C VAL A 135 -6.48 -4.39 -1.18
N GLY A 136 -6.13 -5.52 -0.57
CA GLY A 136 -6.88 -6.77 -0.64
C GLY A 136 -7.80 -6.92 0.57
N VAL A 137 -9.08 -7.19 0.34
CA VAL A 137 -10.08 -7.43 1.41
C VAL A 137 -10.60 -8.86 1.30
N VAL A 138 -10.55 -9.61 2.40
CA VAL A 138 -11.16 -10.94 2.50
C VAL A 138 -12.06 -10.98 3.73
N VAL A 139 -13.29 -11.46 3.56
CA VAL A 139 -14.27 -11.62 4.63
C VAL A 139 -14.58 -13.10 4.81
N ALA A 140 -14.45 -13.59 6.04
CA ALA A 140 -14.88 -14.91 6.48
C ALA A 140 -16.22 -14.78 7.21
N GLY A 141 -17.16 -15.69 6.97
CA GLY A 141 -18.49 -15.64 7.60
C GLY A 141 -18.45 -15.94 9.10
N SER A 142 -17.39 -16.61 9.56
CA SER A 142 -17.16 -16.96 10.96
C SER A 142 -15.67 -17.10 11.28
N ALA A 143 -15.35 -17.18 12.57
CA ALA A 143 -13.98 -17.41 13.03
C ALA A 143 -13.42 -18.79 12.60
N ASP A 144 -14.29 -19.79 12.38
CA ASP A 144 -13.87 -21.13 11.96
C ASP A 144 -13.26 -21.12 10.54
N GLU A 145 -13.73 -20.19 9.69
CA GLU A 145 -13.23 -19.98 8.32
C GLU A 145 -11.97 -19.09 8.26
N ALA A 146 -11.49 -18.54 9.38
CA ALA A 146 -10.38 -17.59 9.40
C ALA A 146 -9.09 -18.16 8.79
N ARG A 147 -8.86 -19.47 8.92
CA ARG A 147 -7.71 -20.15 8.28
C ARG A 147 -7.83 -20.13 6.76
N GLU A 148 -9.03 -20.32 6.22
CA GLU A 148 -9.28 -20.25 4.79
C GLU A 148 -9.16 -18.83 4.28
N ALA A 149 -9.72 -17.87 5.01
CA ALA A 149 -9.60 -16.46 4.68
C ALA A 149 -8.14 -15.99 4.63
N ARG A 150 -7.28 -16.45 5.54
CA ARG A 150 -5.82 -16.21 5.49
C ARG A 150 -5.17 -16.81 4.24
N ARG A 151 -5.56 -18.02 3.83
CA ARG A 151 -5.05 -18.63 2.59
C ARG A 151 -5.52 -17.85 1.36
N ALA A 152 -6.77 -17.37 1.35
CA ALA A 152 -7.31 -16.55 0.28
C ALA A 152 -6.59 -15.20 0.18
N SER A 153 -6.36 -14.53 1.32
CA SER A 153 -5.57 -13.29 1.40
C SER A 153 -4.15 -13.52 0.85
N ALA A 154 -3.45 -14.58 1.25
CA ALA A 154 -2.12 -14.88 0.71
C ALA A 154 -2.11 -15.14 -0.82
N ARG A 155 -3.19 -15.66 -1.39
CA ARG A 155 -3.32 -15.79 -2.85
C ARG A 155 -3.51 -14.42 -3.51
N LEU A 156 -4.37 -13.56 -2.97
CA LEU A 156 -4.55 -12.19 -3.46
C LEU A 156 -3.27 -11.38 -3.37
N GLU A 157 -2.49 -11.55 -2.30
CA GLU A 157 -1.19 -10.89 -2.15
C GLU A 157 -0.21 -11.30 -3.23
N ARG A 158 -0.15 -12.59 -3.59
CA ARG A 158 0.73 -13.07 -4.66
C ARG A 158 0.35 -12.43 -5.99
N VAL A 159 -0.93 -12.48 -6.35
CA VAL A 159 -1.43 -11.90 -7.60
C VAL A 159 -1.22 -10.39 -7.64
N GLY A 160 -1.53 -9.67 -6.56
CA GLY A 160 -1.34 -8.22 -6.49
C GLY A 160 0.13 -7.80 -6.60
N ARG A 161 1.06 -8.59 -6.02
CA ARG A 161 2.50 -8.34 -6.15
C ARG A 161 3.02 -8.64 -7.55
N GLU A 162 2.51 -9.67 -8.22
CA GLU A 162 2.84 -9.94 -9.63
C GLU A 162 2.38 -8.78 -10.51
N PHE A 163 1.13 -8.33 -10.32
CA PHE A 163 0.59 -7.17 -11.03
C PHE A 163 1.42 -5.89 -10.81
N GLN A 164 1.80 -5.59 -9.57
CA GLN A 164 2.65 -4.41 -9.27
C GLN A 164 4.03 -4.51 -9.91
N LYS A 165 4.61 -5.71 -10.02
CA LYS A 165 5.91 -5.90 -10.69
C LYS A 165 5.80 -5.64 -12.18
N GLU A 166 4.77 -6.17 -12.82
CA GLU A 166 4.49 -5.93 -14.23
C GLU A 166 4.24 -4.44 -14.50
N TRP A 167 3.47 -3.78 -13.63
CA TRP A 167 3.23 -2.34 -13.70
C TRP A 167 4.54 -1.54 -13.67
N VAL A 168 5.42 -1.83 -12.71
CA VAL A 168 6.71 -1.13 -12.61
C VAL A 168 7.59 -1.39 -13.82
N ALA A 169 7.60 -2.62 -14.35
CA ALA A 169 8.36 -2.95 -15.55
C ALA A 169 7.86 -2.19 -16.78
N GLU A 170 6.55 -2.14 -17.01
CA GLU A 170 5.95 -1.40 -18.13
C GLU A 170 6.21 0.11 -18.04
N SER A 171 6.14 0.69 -16.83
CA SER A 171 6.49 2.09 -16.60
C SER A 171 7.97 2.38 -16.93
N GLN A 172 8.88 1.44 -16.66
CA GLN A 172 10.30 1.60 -16.98
C GLN A 172 10.59 1.51 -18.48
N ASP A 173 9.91 0.60 -19.18
CA ASP A 173 10.04 0.45 -20.63
C ASP A 173 9.56 1.71 -21.36
N ARG A 174 8.40 2.27 -20.96
CA ARG A 174 7.90 3.54 -21.52
C ARG A 174 8.86 4.71 -21.29
N ALA A 175 9.47 4.78 -20.10
CA ALA A 175 10.46 5.81 -19.80
C ALA A 175 11.77 5.65 -20.61
N HIS A 176 12.10 4.44 -21.08
CA HIS A 176 13.25 4.19 -21.93
C HIS A 176 13.00 4.53 -23.40
N GLU A 177 11.76 4.43 -23.88
CA GLU A 177 11.36 4.71 -25.26
C GLU A 177 11.27 6.22 -25.56
N ASP A 178 10.96 7.05 -24.55
CA ASP A 178 10.87 8.52 -24.66
C ASP A 178 12.20 9.28 -24.43
N GLY A 179 13.35 8.59 -24.48
CA GLY A 179 14.69 9.21 -24.33
C GLY A 179 15.09 10.09 -25.53
N PRO A 180 15.83 11.20 -25.34
CA PRO A 180 16.03 12.21 -26.39
C PRO A 180 16.94 11.70 -27.53
N GLU A 181 16.51 11.92 -28.77
CA GLU A 181 17.37 11.90 -29.98
C GLU A 181 18.43 13.02 -29.96
#